data_AF-A0A9X7DHH1-F1
#
_entry.id   AF-A0A9X7DHH1-F1
#
_cell.length_a   1.000
_cell.length_b   1.000
_cell.length_c   1.000
_cell.angle_alpha   90.00
_cell.angle_beta   90.00
_cell.angle_gamma   90.00
#
_symmetry.space_group_name_H-M   'P 1'
#
loop_
_entity.id
_entity.type
_entity.pdbx_description
1 polymer ?
#
loop_
_entity_poly.entity_id
_entity_poly.type
_entity_poly.pdbx_seq_one_letter_code
_entity_poly.pdbx_strand_id
1 'polypeptide(L)'
;MEEFRYIYVDNFLYSSLYINLDQSLISLIYFLFFKGKPFGFLERKTKIHIINLCLPIVRLIRVLQFTYLYKRKKNLNKKSPDLFPTLSSVYCGHCLILGGQGEYKIINFRKKYVTTVYPNDFPKSVMENRFYKLKEAQNCKLSPKLLDWELNSRFMKESYLNLKPVSFKLNDIKHVYLETLPILKEILLSKGHQNIFLGQHIQNVSKRIEQLLSPFLNHNVSLVNNIKIISDFISVIHQELNKVVSQSEIVLGFSHGDFWEGNILKSGKKSRVIDWNTLEIRSAFFDFYFITFDKVSSINEENLYEVSREIENAYQTFIRNYLENHFINSKLAAVLVQHSELYRYIFYLEFITQRLVENPLGEQKYFKYLADRIKFFQVFESKIYENKFNNYLVENI
;
A
#
# COMPACT_ATOMS: atom_id res chain seq x y z
N MET A 1 26.89 19.39 16.10
CA MET A 1 25.42 19.51 15.94
C MET A 1 24.78 18.92 17.18
N GLU A 2 23.71 19.51 17.70
CA GLU A 2 22.98 18.96 18.84
C GLU A 2 22.29 17.64 18.43
N GLU A 3 22.47 16.59 19.23
CA GLU A 3 21.83 15.29 19.00
C GLU A 3 20.65 15.10 19.96
N PHE A 4 19.51 14.70 19.40
CA PHE A 4 18.31 14.35 20.15
C PHE A 4 18.29 12.85 20.41
N ARG A 5 18.06 12.45 21.67
CA ARG A 5 17.96 11.05 22.07
C ARG A 5 16.49 10.63 22.19
N TYR A 6 16.17 9.47 21.64
CA TYR A 6 14.85 8.87 21.65
C TYR A 6 14.90 7.54 22.41
N ILE A 7 13.98 7.32 23.34
CA ILE A 7 13.90 6.09 24.13
C ILE A 7 12.77 5.20 23.65
N TYR A 8 13.05 3.90 23.52
CA TYR A 8 12.06 2.90 23.15
C TYR A 8 10.98 2.78 24.22
N VAL A 9 9.72 3.03 23.84
CA VAL A 9 8.61 2.92 24.80
C VAL A 9 7.87 1.60 24.64
N ASP A 10 7.54 1.19 23.43
CA ASP A 10 6.77 -0.03 23.21
C ASP A 10 6.75 -0.42 21.72
N ASN A 11 6.33 -1.65 21.45
CA ASN A 11 6.06 -2.14 20.09
C ASN A 11 4.59 -1.87 19.76
N PHE A 12 4.34 -1.07 18.73
CA PHE A 12 2.99 -0.85 18.22
C PHE A 12 2.92 -1.22 16.76
N LEU A 13 1.97 -2.11 16.42
CA LEU A 13 1.59 -2.38 15.04
C LEU A 13 2.82 -2.69 14.17
N TYR A 14 3.66 -3.64 14.62
CA TYR A 14 4.85 -4.13 13.91
C TYR A 14 6.01 -3.13 13.76
N SER A 15 5.95 -1.96 14.41
CA SER A 15 7.04 -0.97 14.45
C SER A 15 7.37 -0.52 15.87
N SER A 16 8.65 -0.30 16.13
CA SER A 16 9.13 0.20 17.42
C SER A 16 8.89 1.70 17.53
N LEU A 17 8.17 2.14 18.58
CA LEU A 17 7.92 3.55 18.85
C LEU A 17 8.88 4.07 19.93
N TYR A 18 9.61 5.12 19.57
CA TYR A 18 10.50 5.83 20.46
C TYR A 18 9.99 7.25 20.71
N ILE A 19 10.25 7.78 21.90
CA ILE A 19 9.88 9.15 22.29
C ILE A 19 11.14 9.93 22.64
N ASN A 20 11.22 11.17 22.16
CA ASN A 20 12.34 12.06 22.47
C ASN A 20 12.43 12.30 24.00
N LEU A 21 13.62 12.12 24.57
CA LEU A 21 13.88 12.28 25.99
C LEU A 21 13.70 13.72 26.50
N ASP A 22 13.74 14.72 25.62
CA ASP A 22 13.53 16.12 25.97
C ASP A 22 12.05 16.51 26.02
N GLN A 23 11.15 15.61 25.60
CA GLN A 23 9.72 15.90 25.62
C GLN A 23 9.18 15.98 27.06
N SER A 24 8.47 17.07 27.34
CA SER A 24 7.69 17.20 28.57
C SER A 24 6.45 16.32 28.51
N LEU A 25 5.99 15.83 29.67
CA LEU A 25 4.81 14.96 29.74
C LEU A 25 3.56 15.67 29.23
N ILE A 26 3.40 16.96 29.55
CA ILE A 26 2.26 17.78 29.13
C ILE A 26 2.25 17.93 27.61
N SER A 27 3.41 18.23 27.01
CA SER A 27 3.59 18.31 25.55
C SER A 27 3.21 16.98 24.90
N LEU A 28 3.72 15.87 25.44
CA LEU A 28 3.44 14.53 24.92
C LEU A 28 1.94 14.19 24.97
N ILE A 29 1.27 14.46 26.11
CA ILE A 29 -0.18 14.25 26.25
C ILE A 29 -0.94 15.07 25.20
N TYR A 30 -0.65 16.37 25.10
CA TYR A 30 -1.30 17.26 24.14
C TYR A 30 -1.14 16.75 22.71
N PHE A 31 0.09 16.45 22.29
CA PHE A 31 0.34 16.03 20.91
C PHE A 31 -0.23 14.65 20.61
N LEU A 32 -0.10 13.67 21.51
CA LEU A 32 -0.69 12.36 21.28
C LEU A 32 -2.22 12.46 21.25
N PHE A 33 -2.83 13.25 22.11
CA PHE A 33 -4.29 13.41 22.11
C PHE A 33 -4.81 14.09 20.84
N PHE A 34 -4.28 15.26 20.46
CA PHE A 34 -4.81 16.05 19.34
C PHE A 34 -4.19 15.75 17.98
N LYS A 35 -2.92 15.34 17.97
CA LYS A 35 -2.11 15.13 16.76
C LYS A 35 -1.68 13.69 16.57
N GLY A 36 -2.06 12.75 17.43
CA GLY A 36 -1.68 11.34 17.29
C GLY A 36 -2.69 10.47 16.54
N LYS A 37 -3.51 11.00 15.63
CA LYS A 37 -4.57 10.19 14.97
C LYS A 37 -4.02 8.96 14.24
N PRO A 38 -2.85 9.00 13.57
CA PRO A 38 -2.27 7.81 12.92
C PRO A 38 -1.98 6.65 13.89
N PHE A 39 -1.83 6.91 15.19
CA PHE A 39 -1.57 5.87 16.18
C PHE A 39 -2.85 5.17 16.62
N GLY A 40 -3.26 4.14 15.87
CA GLY A 40 -4.48 3.37 16.16
C GLY A 40 -4.52 2.76 17.57
N PHE A 41 -3.37 2.50 18.20
CA PHE A 41 -3.31 1.98 19.57
C PHE A 41 -3.91 2.95 20.61
N LEU A 42 -3.91 4.25 20.33
CA LEU A 42 -4.52 5.26 21.20
C LEU A 42 -6.04 5.13 21.26
N GLU A 43 -6.65 4.31 20.41
CA GLU A 43 -8.11 4.14 20.35
C GLU A 43 -8.53 2.68 20.54
N ARG A 44 -7.59 1.82 20.95
CA ARG A 44 -7.91 0.42 21.30
C ARG A 44 -8.94 0.40 22.42
N LYS A 45 -10.09 -0.22 22.13
CA LYS A 45 -11.19 -0.42 23.07
C LYS A 45 -10.69 -0.99 24.40
N THR A 46 -11.29 -0.54 25.49
CA THR A 46 -11.08 -1.06 26.84
C THR A 46 -11.94 -2.31 27.06
N LYS A 47 -11.74 -3.03 28.17
CA LYS A 47 -12.63 -4.12 28.57
C LYS A 47 -14.02 -3.62 29.02
N ILE A 48 -14.16 -2.32 29.31
CA ILE A 48 -15.37 -1.74 29.87
C ILE A 48 -16.20 -1.12 28.75
N HIS A 49 -17.38 -1.70 28.47
CA HIS A 49 -18.21 -1.29 27.34
C HIS A 49 -18.63 0.19 27.41
N ILE A 50 -19.00 0.70 28.59
CA ILE A 50 -19.50 2.09 28.72
C ILE A 50 -18.46 3.13 28.31
N ILE A 51 -17.17 2.89 28.62
CA ILE A 51 -16.07 3.77 28.23
C ILE A 51 -15.90 3.77 26.71
N ASN A 52 -16.10 2.60 26.08
CA ASN A 52 -15.95 2.44 24.63
C ASN A 52 -17.02 3.18 23.82
N LEU A 53 -18.09 3.67 24.45
CA LEU A 53 -19.09 4.52 23.79
C LEU A 53 -18.55 5.94 23.50
N CYS A 54 -17.54 6.40 24.23
CA CYS A 54 -16.95 7.73 24.06
C CYS A 54 -15.48 7.63 23.64
N LEU A 55 -15.23 7.65 22.33
CA LEU A 55 -13.89 7.53 21.75
C LEU A 55 -12.87 8.55 22.31
N PRO A 56 -13.22 9.83 22.54
CA PRO A 56 -12.31 10.79 23.19
C PRO A 56 -11.85 10.35 24.58
N ILE A 57 -12.72 9.72 25.39
CA ILE A 57 -12.36 9.24 26.73
C ILE A 57 -11.43 8.04 26.62
N VAL A 58 -11.73 7.06 25.75
CA VAL A 58 -10.83 5.94 25.45
C VAL A 58 -9.45 6.49 25.08
N ARG A 59 -9.41 7.48 24.18
CA ARG A 59 -8.18 8.12 23.73
C ARG A 59 -7.41 8.78 24.85
N LEU A 60 -8.08 9.54 25.71
CA LEU A 60 -7.44 10.16 26.87
C LEU A 60 -6.81 9.11 27.78
N ILE A 61 -7.55 8.03 28.10
CA ILE A 61 -7.04 6.93 28.94
C ILE A 61 -5.79 6.32 28.31
N ARG A 62 -5.81 6.01 27.00
CA ARG A 62 -4.65 5.43 26.31
C ARG A 62 -3.45 6.37 26.26
N VAL A 63 -3.67 7.65 26.02
CA VAL A 63 -2.61 8.67 26.06
C VAL A 63 -1.98 8.76 27.44
N LEU A 64 -2.78 8.75 28.52
CA LEU A 64 -2.29 8.79 29.89
C LEU A 64 -1.51 7.52 30.25
N GLN A 65 -2.03 6.33 29.88
CA GLN A 65 -1.33 5.05 30.07
C GLN A 65 0.03 5.05 29.36
N PHE A 66 0.05 5.45 28.09
CA PHE A 66 1.29 5.53 27.31
C PHE A 66 2.28 6.54 27.89
N THR A 67 1.79 7.73 28.27
CA THR A 67 2.63 8.77 28.88
C THR A 67 3.21 8.32 30.22
N TYR A 68 2.45 7.57 31.02
CA TYR A 68 2.93 6.97 32.26
C TYR A 68 4.05 5.96 32.01
N LEU A 69 3.90 5.07 31.03
CA LEU A 69 4.96 4.13 30.62
C LEU A 69 6.23 4.87 30.18
N TYR A 70 6.10 5.90 29.35
CA TYR A 70 7.21 6.77 28.97
C TYR A 70 7.88 7.42 30.20
N LYS A 71 7.09 8.01 31.12
CA LYS A 71 7.62 8.63 32.36
C LYS A 71 8.43 7.63 33.18
N ARG A 72 7.90 6.42 33.38
CA ARG A 72 8.57 5.34 34.11
C ARG A 72 9.91 4.99 33.43
N LYS A 73 9.90 4.75 32.11
CA LYS A 73 11.11 4.42 31.35
C LYS A 73 12.14 5.55 31.35
N LYS A 74 11.70 6.80 31.17
CA LYS A 74 12.54 8.00 31.26
C LYS A 74 13.24 8.10 32.62
N ASN A 75 12.50 7.89 33.71
CA ASN A 75 13.06 7.95 35.07
C ASN A 75 14.06 6.82 35.34
N LEU A 76 13.76 5.62 34.88
CA LEU A 76 14.68 4.47 34.98
C LEU A 76 15.94 4.70 34.15
N ASN A 77 15.81 5.19 32.92
CA ASN A 77 16.94 5.50 32.05
C ASN A 77 17.86 6.62 32.60
N LYS A 78 17.32 7.54 33.42
CA LYS A 78 18.14 8.53 34.14
C LYS A 78 19.00 7.90 35.24
N LYS A 79 18.52 6.82 35.88
CA LYS A 79 19.23 6.11 36.95
C LYS A 79 20.20 5.06 36.41
N SER A 80 19.79 4.39 35.34
CA SER A 80 20.53 3.33 34.67
C SER A 80 20.44 3.58 33.17
N PRO A 81 21.39 4.36 32.61
CA PRO A 81 21.51 4.52 31.17
C PRO A 81 21.56 3.14 30.49
N ASP A 82 21.03 3.07 29.26
CA ASP A 82 21.07 1.87 28.40
C ASP A 82 20.19 0.69 28.83
N LEU A 83 19.40 0.84 29.91
CA LEU A 83 18.38 -0.14 30.29
C LEU A 83 17.33 -0.37 29.20
N PHE A 84 17.08 0.63 28.36
CA PHE A 84 16.17 0.56 27.22
C PHE A 84 16.91 0.96 25.95
N PRO A 85 16.57 0.37 24.79
CA PRO A 85 17.11 0.81 23.51
C PRO A 85 16.88 2.32 23.33
N THR A 86 17.95 3.03 22.98
CA THR A 86 17.89 4.44 22.61
C THR A 86 18.44 4.64 21.21
N LEU A 87 17.88 5.62 20.49
CA LEU A 87 18.36 6.05 19.19
C LEU A 87 18.70 7.53 19.25
N SER A 88 19.79 7.93 18.62
CA SER A 88 20.18 9.33 18.47
C SER A 88 19.89 9.81 17.05
N SER A 89 19.52 11.08 16.92
CA SER A 89 19.39 11.73 15.62
C SER A 89 19.64 13.23 15.73
N VAL A 90 20.23 13.82 14.69
CA VAL A 90 20.38 15.27 14.55
C VAL A 90 19.05 15.99 14.27
N TYR A 91 17.98 15.25 13.93
CA TYR A 91 16.67 15.81 13.66
C TYR A 91 15.77 15.80 14.90
N CYS A 92 15.21 16.97 15.23
CA CYS A 92 14.29 17.12 16.35
C CYS A 92 12.85 16.75 15.98
N GLY A 93 12.26 15.85 16.77
CA GLY A 93 10.84 15.50 16.75
C GLY A 93 10.34 15.07 18.12
N HIS A 94 9.06 14.68 18.15
CA HIS A 94 8.39 14.22 19.36
C HIS A 94 8.45 12.69 19.47
N CYS A 95 8.28 12.01 18.33
CA CYS A 95 8.29 10.57 18.20
C CYS A 95 9.23 10.13 17.09
N LEU A 96 9.77 8.92 17.19
CA LEU A 96 10.53 8.25 16.16
C LEU A 96 9.94 6.84 15.97
N ILE A 97 9.72 6.44 14.71
CA ILE A 97 9.24 5.11 14.33
C ILE A 97 10.32 4.43 13.49
N LEU A 98 10.71 3.21 13.83
CA LEU A 98 11.66 2.43 13.05
C LEU A 98 10.97 1.78 11.84
N GLY A 99 11.59 1.90 10.66
CA GLY A 99 11.20 1.26 9.41
C GLY A 99 11.85 -0.11 9.21
N GLY A 100 11.41 -0.83 8.17
CA GLY A 100 11.83 -2.22 7.93
C GLY A 100 13.24 -2.38 7.35
N GLN A 101 13.83 -1.34 6.77
CA GLN A 101 15.17 -1.36 6.16
C GLN A 101 16.17 -0.52 6.97
N GLY A 102 15.90 -0.36 8.27
CA GLY A 102 16.74 0.41 9.19
C GLY A 102 16.56 1.92 9.09
N GLU A 103 15.75 2.43 8.15
CA GLU A 103 15.35 3.83 8.16
C GLU A 103 14.49 4.15 9.38
N TYR A 104 14.45 5.41 9.80
CA TYR A 104 13.52 5.83 10.86
C TYR A 104 12.81 7.12 10.50
N LYS A 105 11.53 7.20 10.90
CA LYS A 105 10.64 8.33 10.67
C LYS A 105 10.49 9.13 11.96
N ILE A 106 10.97 10.38 11.96
CA ILE A 106 10.87 11.32 13.08
C ILE A 106 9.68 12.25 12.84
N ILE A 107 8.70 12.20 13.72
CA ILE A 107 7.47 12.99 13.63
C ILE A 107 7.60 14.25 14.47
N ASN A 108 7.50 15.42 13.83
CA ASN A 108 7.41 16.69 14.51
C ASN A 108 5.97 17.23 14.46
N PHE A 109 5.16 16.93 15.48
CA PHE A 109 3.75 17.37 15.53
C PHE A 109 3.59 18.90 15.55
N ARG A 110 4.54 19.62 16.16
CA ARG A 110 4.53 21.07 16.26
C ARG A 110 4.74 21.72 14.90
N LYS A 111 5.80 21.32 14.20
CA LYS A 111 6.16 21.84 12.87
C LYS A 111 5.41 21.13 11.72
N LYS A 112 4.61 20.11 12.04
CA LYS A 112 3.76 19.32 11.10
C LYS A 112 4.55 18.72 9.93
N TYR A 113 5.67 18.07 10.23
CA TYR A 113 6.42 17.28 9.25
C TYR A 113 6.84 15.92 9.81
N VAL A 114 7.18 15.01 8.90
CA VAL A 114 7.87 13.76 9.17
C VAL A 114 9.21 13.80 8.46
N THR A 115 10.29 13.46 9.16
CA THR A 115 11.63 13.32 8.58
C THR A 115 11.98 11.84 8.54
N THR A 116 12.13 11.27 7.35
CA THR A 116 12.71 9.95 7.14
C THR A 116 14.22 10.11 7.05
N VAL A 117 14.95 9.40 7.90
CA VAL A 117 16.42 9.36 7.89
C VAL A 117 16.86 7.95 7.51
N TYR A 118 17.80 7.85 6.57
CA TYR A 118 18.26 6.59 6.01
C TYR A 118 19.62 6.19 6.61
N PRO A 119 19.82 4.91 6.96
CA PRO A 119 21.10 4.45 7.50
C PRO A 119 22.19 4.50 6.42
N ASN A 120 23.47 4.47 6.82
CA ASN A 120 24.61 4.71 5.92
C ASN A 120 24.74 3.68 4.79
N ASP A 121 24.37 2.43 5.07
CA ASP A 121 24.36 1.28 4.17
C ASP A 121 23.18 1.28 3.19
N PHE A 122 22.16 2.12 3.40
CA PHE A 122 21.04 2.24 2.48
C PHE A 122 21.52 2.75 1.09
N PRO A 123 21.11 2.17 -0.04
CA PRO A 123 21.63 2.64 -1.33
C PRO A 123 21.15 4.06 -1.68
N LYS A 124 22.08 4.97 -2.03
CA LYS A 124 21.72 6.35 -2.43
C LYS A 124 20.79 6.39 -3.65
N SER A 125 20.97 5.48 -4.61
CA SER A 125 20.09 5.36 -5.78
C SER A 125 18.64 5.01 -5.40
N VAL A 126 18.44 4.18 -4.37
CA VAL A 126 17.10 3.87 -3.84
C VAL A 126 16.50 5.09 -3.15
N MET A 127 17.29 5.86 -2.41
CA MET A 127 16.83 7.13 -1.81
C MET A 127 16.39 8.14 -2.87
N GLU A 128 17.23 8.35 -3.89
CA GLU A 128 16.93 9.25 -4.99
C GLU A 128 15.65 8.86 -5.72
N ASN A 129 15.46 7.55 -5.96
CA ASN A 129 14.21 7.03 -6.52
C ASN A 129 13.00 7.35 -5.63
N ARG A 130 13.10 7.13 -4.30
CA ARG A 130 12.02 7.50 -3.36
C ARG A 130 11.71 9.00 -3.40
N PHE A 131 12.73 9.85 -3.52
CA PHE A 131 12.56 11.31 -3.60
C PHE A 131 11.85 11.71 -4.89
N TYR A 132 12.31 11.16 -6.01
CA TYR A 132 11.70 11.37 -7.33
C TYR A 132 10.24 10.93 -7.33
N LYS A 133 9.94 9.74 -6.80
CA LYS A 133 8.57 9.23 -6.69
C LYS A 133 7.67 10.11 -5.83
N LEU A 134 8.14 10.57 -4.67
CA LEU A 134 7.33 11.48 -3.84
C LEU A 134 7.17 12.87 -4.48
N LYS A 135 8.16 13.33 -5.24
CA LYS A 135 8.04 14.56 -6.05
C LYS A 135 7.00 14.38 -7.15
N GLU A 136 7.04 13.26 -7.87
CA GLU A 136 6.08 12.96 -8.93
C GLU A 136 4.67 12.72 -8.39
N ALA A 137 4.53 12.08 -7.23
CA ALA A 137 3.26 11.85 -6.54
C ALA A 137 2.50 13.14 -6.21
N GLN A 138 3.18 14.29 -6.11
CA GLN A 138 2.55 15.58 -5.85
C GLN A 138 1.68 16.11 -7.01
N ASN A 139 1.75 15.50 -8.19
CA ASN A 139 0.73 15.71 -9.22
C ASN A 139 -0.65 15.27 -8.71
N CYS A 140 -0.70 14.30 -7.79
CA CYS A 140 -1.92 13.89 -7.10
C CYS A 140 -2.10 14.67 -5.79
N LYS A 141 -3.21 15.40 -5.66
CA LYS A 141 -3.55 16.18 -4.45
C LYS A 141 -3.70 15.35 -3.17
N LEU A 142 -3.74 14.02 -3.30
CA LEU A 142 -3.83 13.07 -2.19
C LEU A 142 -2.47 12.81 -1.53
N SER A 143 -1.35 13.09 -2.20
CA SER A 143 -0.01 12.83 -1.66
C SER A 143 0.35 13.79 -0.51
N PRO A 144 1.27 13.40 0.39
CA PRO A 144 1.94 14.38 1.24
C PRO A 144 2.84 15.29 0.40
N LYS A 145 3.08 16.51 0.89
CA LYS A 145 4.01 17.44 0.26
C LYS A 145 5.45 17.10 0.65
N LEU A 146 6.34 16.98 -0.32
CA LEU A 146 7.79 17.00 -0.06
C LEU A 146 8.18 18.42 0.36
N LEU A 147 8.76 18.55 1.55
CA LEU A 147 9.14 19.83 2.12
C LEU A 147 10.63 20.12 1.92
N ASP A 148 11.46 19.09 2.02
CA ASP A 148 12.92 19.19 2.05
C ASP A 148 13.53 17.79 1.87
N TRP A 149 14.74 17.69 1.35
CA TRP A 149 15.47 16.43 1.19
C TRP A 149 16.94 16.68 0.86
N GLU A 150 17.82 15.76 1.26
CA GLU A 150 19.23 15.83 0.91
C GLU A 150 19.86 14.44 0.89
N LEU A 151 20.48 14.08 -0.24
CA LEU A 151 21.11 12.76 -0.42
C LEU A 151 22.36 12.58 0.46
N ASN A 152 23.15 13.64 0.65
CA ASN A 152 24.39 13.57 1.44
C ASN A 152 24.12 13.52 2.94
N SER A 153 23.17 14.31 3.42
CA SER A 153 22.66 14.25 4.81
C SER A 153 21.64 13.14 5.04
N ARG A 154 21.38 12.33 4.00
CA ARG A 154 20.59 11.11 3.99
C ARG A 154 19.20 11.24 4.61
N PHE A 155 18.44 12.27 4.22
CA PHE A 155 17.10 12.49 4.74
C PHE A 155 16.08 12.96 3.70
N MET A 156 14.81 12.77 4.04
CA MET A 156 13.66 13.34 3.35
C MET A 156 12.64 13.85 4.36
N LYS A 157 12.05 15.01 4.11
CA LYS A 157 11.05 15.64 4.96
C LYS A 157 9.74 15.81 4.19
N GLU A 158 8.66 15.26 4.73
CA GLU A 158 7.32 15.35 4.15
C GLU A 158 6.31 15.97 5.11
N SER A 159 5.20 16.48 4.60
CA SER A 159 4.13 17.04 5.43
C SER A 159 3.48 15.97 6.32
N TYR A 160 3.32 16.27 7.61
CA TYR A 160 2.65 15.38 8.55
C TYR A 160 1.14 15.35 8.33
N LEU A 161 0.57 14.14 8.25
CA LEU A 161 -0.86 13.91 8.06
C LEU A 161 -1.50 13.39 9.36
N ASN A 162 -2.27 14.24 10.04
CA ASN A 162 -3.03 13.86 11.23
C ASN A 162 -4.37 13.21 10.85
N LEU A 163 -4.30 12.06 10.20
CA LEU A 163 -5.43 11.27 9.71
C LEU A 163 -5.27 9.81 10.17
N LYS A 164 -6.32 9.00 10.06
CA LYS A 164 -6.26 7.57 10.45
C LYS A 164 -6.20 6.69 9.21
N PRO A 165 -5.41 5.61 9.21
CA PRO A 165 -5.58 4.55 8.24
C PRO A 165 -7.03 4.07 8.21
N VAL A 166 -7.57 3.81 7.03
CA VAL A 166 -8.88 3.16 6.92
C VAL A 166 -8.77 1.70 7.33
N SER A 167 -9.87 1.14 7.78
CA SER A 167 -9.98 -0.28 8.10
C SER A 167 -11.32 -0.75 7.59
N PHE A 168 -11.28 -1.61 6.57
CA PHE A 168 -12.46 -2.19 5.97
C PHE A 168 -12.78 -3.53 6.61
N LYS A 169 -14.07 -3.86 6.71
CA LYS A 169 -14.51 -5.18 7.13
C LYS A 169 -14.41 -6.13 5.93
N LEU A 170 -13.96 -7.37 6.17
CA LEU A 170 -13.77 -8.38 5.13
C LEU A 170 -15.03 -8.66 4.30
N ASN A 171 -16.22 -8.60 4.92
CA ASN A 171 -17.48 -8.96 4.27
C ASN A 171 -18.24 -7.76 3.68
N ASP A 172 -17.60 -6.59 3.54
CA ASP A 172 -18.26 -5.37 3.07
C ASP A 172 -17.51 -4.75 1.88
N ILE A 173 -17.37 -5.55 0.81
CA ILE A 173 -16.67 -5.14 -0.41
C ILE A 173 -17.34 -3.92 -1.07
N LYS A 174 -18.65 -3.80 -0.96
CA LYS A 174 -19.41 -2.64 -1.45
C LYS A 174 -18.96 -1.36 -0.75
N HIS A 175 -18.82 -1.38 0.58
CA HIS A 175 -18.29 -0.23 1.31
C HIS A 175 -16.84 0.07 0.96
N VAL A 176 -16.00 -0.94 0.71
CA VAL A 176 -14.62 -0.74 0.20
C VAL A 176 -14.66 0.11 -1.06
N TYR A 177 -15.51 -0.23 -2.03
CA TYR A 177 -15.59 0.52 -3.30
C TYR A 177 -16.19 1.91 -3.15
N LEU A 178 -17.25 2.06 -2.35
CA LEU A 178 -17.82 3.39 -2.05
C LEU A 178 -16.75 4.35 -1.50
N GLU A 179 -15.83 3.84 -0.68
CA GLU A 179 -14.79 4.64 -0.05
C GLU A 179 -13.53 4.84 -0.91
N THR A 180 -13.22 3.89 -1.81
CA THR A 180 -11.95 3.83 -2.57
C THR A 180 -12.07 4.30 -4.01
N LEU A 181 -13.18 4.07 -4.73
CA LEU A 181 -13.34 4.49 -6.13
C LEU A 181 -13.12 6.01 -6.34
N PRO A 182 -13.62 6.91 -5.47
CA PRO A 182 -13.30 8.34 -5.59
C PRO A 182 -11.80 8.64 -5.43
N ILE A 183 -11.10 7.87 -4.60
CA ILE A 183 -9.66 8.03 -4.37
C ILE A 183 -8.89 7.54 -5.60
N LEU A 184 -9.25 6.38 -6.13
CA LEU A 184 -8.67 5.81 -7.35
C LEU A 184 -8.84 6.75 -8.55
N LYS A 185 -10.02 7.38 -8.72
CA LYS A 185 -10.25 8.42 -9.73
C LYS A 185 -9.21 9.54 -9.61
N GLU A 186 -9.04 10.07 -8.40
CA GLU A 186 -8.12 11.20 -8.15
C GLU A 186 -6.65 10.83 -8.37
N ILE A 187 -6.26 9.58 -8.14
CA ILE A 187 -4.92 9.08 -8.47
C ILE A 187 -4.78 9.02 -9.99
N LEU A 188 -5.69 8.33 -10.67
CA LEU A 188 -5.61 8.08 -12.11
C LEU A 188 -5.66 9.37 -12.93
N LEU A 189 -6.49 10.33 -12.54
CA LEU A 189 -6.64 11.65 -13.20
C LEU A 189 -5.51 12.64 -12.88
N SER A 190 -4.61 12.32 -11.94
CA SER A 190 -3.59 13.28 -11.49
C SER A 190 -2.51 13.56 -12.54
N LYS A 191 -2.38 12.70 -13.55
CA LYS A 191 -1.47 12.84 -14.68
C LYS A 191 -2.18 12.38 -15.95
N GLY A 192 -1.70 12.83 -17.11
CA GLY A 192 -2.20 12.34 -18.40
C GLY A 192 -2.04 10.83 -18.54
N HIS A 193 -2.90 10.22 -19.37
CA HIS A 193 -2.86 8.81 -19.68
C HIS A 193 -2.12 8.53 -20.99
N GLN A 194 -1.81 7.26 -21.21
CA GLN A 194 -1.21 6.77 -22.45
C GLN A 194 -2.07 5.62 -22.96
N ASN A 195 -2.47 5.70 -24.22
CA ASN A 195 -3.04 4.55 -24.93
C ASN A 195 -1.90 3.78 -25.58
N ILE A 196 -1.84 2.48 -25.35
CA ILE A 196 -0.83 1.60 -25.91
C ILE A 196 -1.50 0.34 -26.43
N PHE A 197 -0.94 -0.26 -27.48
CA PHE A 197 -1.38 -1.56 -27.94
C PHE A 197 -1.11 -2.63 -26.88
N LEU A 198 -2.12 -3.46 -26.64
CA LEU A 198 -2.08 -4.58 -25.71
C LEU A 198 -0.87 -5.48 -25.98
N GLY A 199 -0.65 -5.86 -27.23
CA GLY A 199 0.46 -6.74 -27.61
C GLY A 199 1.82 -6.14 -27.22
N GLN A 200 2.02 -4.84 -27.42
CA GLN A 200 3.26 -4.16 -27.03
C GLN A 200 3.44 -4.12 -25.51
N HIS A 201 2.36 -3.84 -24.76
CA HIS A 201 2.42 -3.83 -23.30
C HIS A 201 2.77 -5.21 -22.73
N ILE A 202 2.10 -6.27 -23.21
CA ILE A 202 2.38 -7.65 -22.78
C ILE A 202 3.84 -8.01 -23.04
N GLN A 203 4.36 -7.73 -24.24
CA GLN A 203 5.75 -7.99 -24.58
C GLN A 203 6.73 -7.28 -23.64
N ASN A 204 6.47 -6.00 -23.33
CA ASN A 204 7.31 -5.22 -22.42
C ASN A 204 7.30 -5.78 -21.00
N VAL A 205 6.12 -6.11 -20.47
CA VAL A 205 5.97 -6.70 -19.12
C VAL A 205 6.63 -8.07 -19.06
N SER A 206 6.40 -8.91 -20.06
CA SER A 206 6.99 -10.26 -20.17
C SER A 206 8.51 -10.22 -20.15
N LYS A 207 9.10 -9.36 -21.00
CA LYS A 207 10.54 -9.18 -21.08
C LYS A 207 11.11 -8.69 -19.75
N ARG A 208 10.41 -7.79 -19.06
CA ARG A 208 10.83 -7.31 -17.73
C ARG A 208 10.79 -8.43 -16.70
N ILE A 209 9.74 -9.27 -16.69
CA ILE A 209 9.66 -10.42 -15.78
C ILE A 209 10.81 -11.40 -16.05
N GLU A 210 11.06 -11.75 -17.31
CA GLU A 210 12.16 -12.65 -17.69
C GLU A 210 13.51 -12.11 -17.22
N GLN A 211 13.78 -10.82 -17.45
CA GLN A 211 15.00 -10.15 -16.97
C GLN A 211 15.14 -10.23 -15.45
N LEU A 212 14.05 -10.04 -14.70
CA LEU A 212 14.05 -10.08 -13.24
C LEU A 212 14.18 -11.52 -12.69
N LEU A 213 13.65 -12.53 -13.38
CA LEU A 213 13.74 -13.93 -12.95
C LEU A 213 15.06 -14.60 -13.35
N SER A 214 15.68 -14.17 -14.46
CA SER A 214 16.88 -14.79 -15.02
C SER A 214 18.05 -14.98 -14.03
N PRO A 215 18.35 -14.06 -13.10
CA PRO A 215 19.46 -14.26 -12.15
C PRO A 215 19.20 -15.40 -11.18
N PHE A 216 17.95 -15.70 -10.86
CA PHE A 216 17.56 -16.68 -9.84
C PHE A 216 17.44 -18.11 -10.38
N LEU A 217 17.13 -18.26 -11.68
CA LEU A 217 16.95 -19.56 -12.33
C LEU A 217 18.21 -20.45 -12.27
N ASN A 218 19.39 -19.86 -12.43
CA ASN A 218 20.66 -20.62 -12.52
C ASN A 218 21.38 -20.77 -11.17
N HIS A 219 21.05 -19.94 -10.18
CA HIS A 219 21.87 -19.78 -8.97
C HIS A 219 21.18 -20.21 -7.68
N ASN A 220 19.87 -20.51 -7.70
CA ASN A 220 19.14 -20.80 -6.48
C ASN A 220 18.19 -22.00 -6.61
N VAL A 221 18.73 -23.20 -6.40
CA VAL A 221 17.98 -24.49 -6.44
C VAL A 221 16.74 -24.46 -5.53
N SER A 222 16.80 -23.75 -4.39
CA SER A 222 15.68 -23.65 -3.44
C SER A 222 14.48 -22.86 -3.98
N LEU A 223 14.67 -22.05 -5.02
CA LEU A 223 13.61 -21.22 -5.63
C LEU A 223 13.00 -21.84 -6.87
N VAL A 224 13.62 -22.87 -7.46
CA VAL A 224 13.24 -23.44 -8.77
C VAL A 224 11.75 -23.80 -8.82
N ASN A 225 11.21 -24.43 -7.77
CA ASN A 225 9.80 -24.80 -7.72
C ASN A 225 8.87 -23.57 -7.71
N ASN A 226 9.19 -22.53 -6.96
CA ASN A 226 8.39 -21.30 -6.94
C ASN A 226 8.49 -20.56 -8.27
N ILE A 227 9.68 -20.50 -8.86
CA ILE A 227 9.88 -19.87 -10.18
C ILE A 227 9.10 -20.63 -11.25
N LYS A 228 9.08 -21.97 -11.19
CA LYS A 228 8.26 -22.79 -12.09
C LYS A 228 6.77 -22.45 -11.99
N ILE A 229 6.22 -22.36 -10.77
CA ILE A 229 4.82 -21.95 -10.56
C ILE A 229 4.54 -20.58 -11.20
N ILE A 230 5.47 -19.63 -11.04
CA ILE A 230 5.35 -18.28 -11.62
C ILE A 230 5.36 -18.35 -13.15
N SER A 231 6.32 -19.05 -13.75
CA SER A 231 6.45 -19.19 -15.20
C SER A 231 5.26 -19.92 -15.82
N ASP A 232 4.78 -21.01 -15.21
CA ASP A 232 3.63 -21.77 -15.68
C ASP A 232 2.37 -20.89 -15.68
N PHE A 233 2.16 -20.11 -14.61
CA PHE A 233 1.04 -19.18 -14.53
C PHE A 233 1.14 -18.05 -15.57
N ILE A 234 2.31 -17.45 -15.75
CA ILE A 234 2.52 -16.43 -16.80
C ILE A 234 2.19 -16.98 -18.19
N SER A 235 2.61 -18.22 -18.48
CA SER A 235 2.30 -18.89 -19.75
C SER A 235 0.80 -19.00 -19.99
N VAL A 236 0.03 -19.42 -18.97
CA VAL A 236 -1.44 -19.47 -19.03
C VAL A 236 -2.04 -18.09 -19.29
N ILE A 237 -1.60 -17.07 -18.54
CA ILE A 237 -2.10 -15.70 -18.71
C ILE A 237 -1.77 -15.14 -20.11
N HIS A 238 -0.59 -15.44 -20.65
CA HIS A 238 -0.25 -15.06 -22.02
C HIS A 238 -1.13 -15.73 -23.05
N GLN A 239 -1.45 -17.01 -22.88
CA GLN A 239 -2.37 -17.71 -23.77
C GLN A 239 -3.75 -17.05 -23.78
N GLU A 240 -4.29 -16.69 -22.60
CA GLU A 240 -5.57 -15.97 -22.52
C GLU A 240 -5.52 -14.59 -23.18
N LEU A 241 -4.47 -13.81 -22.90
CA LEU A 241 -4.32 -12.47 -23.49
C LEU A 241 -4.11 -12.50 -25.01
N ASN A 242 -3.45 -13.52 -25.55
CA ASN A 242 -3.23 -13.68 -26.99
C ASN A 242 -4.50 -14.11 -27.75
N LYS A 243 -5.55 -14.58 -27.07
CA LYS A 243 -6.87 -14.81 -27.70
C LYS A 243 -7.55 -13.50 -28.07
N VAL A 244 -7.20 -12.41 -27.40
CA VAL A 244 -7.71 -11.06 -27.69
C VAL A 244 -6.87 -10.45 -28.81
N VAL A 245 -7.50 -9.62 -29.64
CA VAL A 245 -6.83 -8.97 -30.78
C VAL A 245 -5.63 -8.16 -30.27
N SER A 246 -4.43 -8.47 -30.74
CA SER A 246 -3.17 -7.81 -30.32
C SER A 246 -3.14 -6.29 -30.58
N GLN A 247 -3.99 -5.82 -31.51
CA GLN A 247 -4.22 -4.42 -31.85
C GLN A 247 -5.21 -3.71 -30.91
N SER A 248 -5.76 -4.39 -29.91
CA SER A 248 -6.60 -3.75 -28.89
C SER A 248 -5.77 -2.74 -28.12
N GLU A 249 -6.32 -1.56 -27.86
CA GLU A 249 -5.66 -0.55 -27.04
C GLU A 249 -6.02 -0.75 -25.56
N ILE A 250 -5.04 -0.54 -24.69
CA ILE A 250 -5.24 -0.41 -23.26
C ILE A 250 -4.81 0.97 -22.78
N VAL A 251 -5.33 1.37 -21.63
CA VAL A 251 -5.03 2.64 -21.00
C VAL A 251 -4.05 2.42 -19.87
N LEU A 252 -2.91 3.09 -19.97
CA LEU A 252 -1.98 3.25 -18.88
C LEU A 252 -2.18 4.60 -18.21
N GLY A 253 -2.10 4.62 -16.89
CA GLY A 253 -2.27 5.83 -16.09
C GLY A 253 -1.44 5.80 -14.83
N PHE A 254 -1.56 6.88 -14.07
CA PHE A 254 -0.85 7.04 -12.81
C PHE A 254 -1.36 6.03 -11.79
N SER A 255 -0.46 5.22 -11.22
CA SER A 255 -0.78 4.19 -10.23
C SER A 255 0.09 4.36 -8.98
N HIS A 256 -0.55 4.28 -7.82
CA HIS A 256 0.11 4.21 -6.53
C HIS A 256 1.02 2.98 -6.44
N GLY A 257 0.54 1.80 -6.87
CA GLY A 257 1.30 0.55 -6.92
C GLY A 257 1.19 -0.30 -5.66
N ASP A 258 0.95 0.29 -4.49
CA ASP A 258 0.73 -0.44 -3.24
C ASP A 258 -0.55 0.07 -2.53
N PHE A 259 -1.65 0.10 -3.26
CA PHE A 259 -2.90 0.74 -2.82
C PHE A 259 -3.73 -0.17 -1.91
N TRP A 260 -3.28 -0.38 -0.67
CA TRP A 260 -4.02 -1.10 0.37
C TRP A 260 -4.51 -0.18 1.49
N GLU A 261 -5.39 -0.66 2.37
CA GLU A 261 -6.07 0.16 3.38
C GLU A 261 -5.12 0.90 4.34
N GLY A 262 -3.96 0.32 4.65
CA GLY A 262 -2.96 0.95 5.52
C GLY A 262 -2.35 2.23 4.94
N ASN A 263 -2.33 2.35 3.60
CA ASN A 263 -1.81 3.51 2.90
C ASN A 263 -2.87 4.58 2.65
N ILE A 264 -4.14 4.31 2.95
CA ILE A 264 -5.25 5.26 2.77
C ILE A 264 -5.58 5.90 4.13
N LEU A 265 -5.37 7.20 4.24
CA LEU A 265 -5.67 7.96 5.46
C LEU A 265 -6.95 8.79 5.31
N LYS A 266 -7.92 8.62 6.22
CA LYS A 266 -9.19 9.37 6.20
C LYS A 266 -9.57 10.02 7.54
N SER A 267 -10.40 11.07 7.43
CA SER A 267 -11.14 11.68 8.54
C SER A 267 -12.35 12.42 7.97
N GLY A 268 -13.54 11.80 8.00
CA GLY A 268 -14.71 12.31 7.30
C GLY A 268 -14.46 12.33 5.78
N LYS A 269 -14.78 13.44 5.10
CA LYS A 269 -14.57 13.61 3.66
C LYS A 269 -13.11 13.82 3.22
N LYS A 270 -12.18 14.02 4.17
CA LYS A 270 -10.77 14.25 3.83
C LYS A 270 -10.03 12.92 3.67
N SER A 271 -9.43 12.73 2.49
CA SER A 271 -8.59 11.58 2.16
C SER A 271 -7.17 12.02 1.79
N ARG A 272 -6.20 11.19 2.16
CA ARG A 272 -4.80 11.26 1.73
C ARG A 272 -4.27 9.86 1.51
N VAL A 273 -3.21 9.74 0.72
CA VAL A 273 -2.53 8.47 0.44
C VAL A 273 -1.05 8.67 0.74
N ILE A 274 -0.45 7.72 1.44
CA ILE A 274 0.96 7.73 1.84
C ILE A 274 1.70 6.55 1.19
N ASP A 275 3.02 6.56 1.30
CA ASP A 275 3.88 5.45 0.84
C ASP A 275 3.90 5.24 -0.68
N TRP A 276 4.11 6.34 -1.41
CA TRP A 276 4.23 6.39 -2.87
C TRP A 276 5.51 5.75 -3.44
N ASN A 277 6.18 4.87 -2.68
CA ASN A 277 7.45 4.26 -3.08
C ASN A 277 7.32 3.30 -4.27
N THR A 278 6.10 2.88 -4.61
CA THR A 278 5.78 1.97 -5.73
C THR A 278 5.14 2.68 -6.91
N LEU A 279 5.11 4.03 -6.89
CA LEU A 279 4.55 4.85 -7.96
C LEU A 279 5.18 4.52 -9.32
N GLU A 280 4.35 4.19 -10.31
CA GLU A 280 4.72 4.05 -11.73
C GLU A 280 3.50 4.36 -12.63
N ILE A 281 3.72 4.38 -13.95
CA ILE A 281 2.66 4.32 -14.95
C ILE A 281 2.34 2.84 -15.20
N ARG A 282 1.09 2.43 -14.95
CA ARG A 282 0.59 1.04 -15.06
C ARG A 282 -0.78 1.02 -15.72
N SER A 283 -1.32 -0.18 -15.96
CA SER A 283 -2.72 -0.31 -16.38
C SER A 283 -3.66 0.48 -15.46
N ALA A 284 -4.66 1.14 -16.05
CA ALA A 284 -5.55 2.06 -15.35
C ALA A 284 -6.35 1.42 -14.18
N PHE A 285 -6.41 0.09 -14.12
CA PHE A 285 -7.10 -0.69 -13.10
C PHE A 285 -6.15 -1.42 -12.14
N PHE A 286 -4.84 -1.15 -12.21
CA PHE A 286 -3.87 -1.80 -11.34
C PHE A 286 -4.22 -1.62 -9.86
N ASP A 287 -4.37 -0.37 -9.40
CA ASP A 287 -4.70 -0.08 -8.00
C ASP A 287 -6.10 -0.56 -7.59
N PHE A 288 -7.05 -0.63 -8.55
CA PHE A 288 -8.39 -1.19 -8.33
C PHE A 288 -8.31 -2.68 -7.98
N TYR A 289 -7.58 -3.47 -8.78
CA TYR A 289 -7.39 -4.89 -8.50
C TYR A 289 -6.49 -5.11 -7.29
N PHE A 290 -5.52 -4.22 -7.04
CA PHE A 290 -4.66 -4.31 -5.86
C PHE A 290 -5.47 -4.28 -4.56
N ILE A 291 -6.29 -3.23 -4.32
CA ILE A 291 -7.11 -3.15 -3.10
C ILE A 291 -8.14 -4.27 -3.04
N THR A 292 -8.70 -4.66 -4.19
CA THR A 292 -9.69 -5.73 -4.30
C THR A 292 -9.11 -7.05 -3.83
N PHE A 293 -7.99 -7.50 -4.41
CA PHE A 293 -7.40 -8.79 -4.07
C PHE A 293 -6.63 -8.78 -2.76
N ASP A 294 -6.18 -7.62 -2.26
CA ASP A 294 -5.79 -7.50 -0.86
C ASP A 294 -6.95 -7.93 0.05
N LYS A 295 -8.16 -7.41 -0.16
CA LYS A 295 -9.32 -7.70 0.69
C LYS A 295 -9.93 -9.08 0.47
N VAL A 296 -10.05 -9.51 -0.78
CA VAL A 296 -10.74 -10.76 -1.13
C VAL A 296 -9.88 -12.00 -0.85
N SER A 297 -8.56 -11.87 -0.78
CA SER A 297 -7.68 -13.02 -0.49
C SER A 297 -7.88 -13.67 0.88
N SER A 298 -8.61 -13.04 1.79
CA SER A 298 -8.97 -13.58 3.10
C SER A 298 -10.40 -14.13 3.17
N ILE A 299 -11.15 -14.10 2.07
CA ILE A 299 -12.53 -14.58 1.99
C ILE A 299 -12.53 -16.08 1.67
N ASN A 300 -13.48 -16.83 2.26
CA ASN A 300 -13.68 -18.25 1.97
C ASN A 300 -13.98 -18.48 0.49
N GLU A 301 -13.42 -19.55 -0.07
CA GLU A 301 -13.55 -19.89 -1.50
C GLU A 301 -15.01 -20.00 -1.98
N GLU A 302 -15.91 -20.48 -1.12
CA GLU A 302 -17.35 -20.61 -1.40
C GLU A 302 -18.02 -19.26 -1.73
N ASN A 303 -17.52 -18.17 -1.15
CA ASN A 303 -18.08 -16.83 -1.35
C ASN A 303 -17.45 -16.09 -2.54
N LEU A 304 -16.41 -16.65 -3.18
CA LEU A 304 -15.66 -15.95 -4.24
C LEU A 304 -16.54 -15.62 -5.45
N TYR A 305 -17.57 -16.42 -5.74
CA TYR A 305 -18.48 -16.14 -6.84
C TYR A 305 -19.31 -14.88 -6.59
N GLU A 306 -19.99 -14.78 -5.45
CA GLU A 306 -20.78 -13.59 -5.10
C GLU A 306 -19.89 -12.35 -5.07
N VAL A 307 -18.69 -12.49 -4.49
CA VAL A 307 -17.69 -11.43 -4.47
C VAL A 307 -17.25 -11.04 -5.89
N SER A 308 -17.05 -11.99 -6.80
CA SER A 308 -16.67 -11.69 -8.20
C SER A 308 -17.71 -10.85 -8.92
N ARG A 309 -19.01 -11.06 -8.63
CA ARG A 309 -20.09 -10.22 -9.17
C ARG A 309 -20.02 -8.80 -8.63
N GLU A 310 -19.74 -8.65 -7.34
CA GLU A 310 -19.56 -7.32 -6.74
C GLU A 310 -18.32 -6.61 -7.30
N ILE A 311 -17.23 -7.33 -7.56
CA ILE A 311 -16.04 -6.79 -8.23
C ILE A 311 -16.40 -6.29 -9.63
N GLU A 312 -17.14 -7.08 -10.41
CA GLU A 312 -17.57 -6.69 -11.77
C GLU A 312 -18.50 -5.47 -11.75
N ASN A 313 -19.47 -5.45 -10.83
CA ASN A 313 -20.34 -4.29 -10.62
C ASN A 313 -19.54 -3.03 -10.28
N ALA A 314 -18.53 -3.15 -9.41
CA ALA A 314 -17.66 -2.05 -9.03
C ALA A 314 -16.76 -1.59 -10.18
N TYR A 315 -16.25 -2.53 -10.99
CA TYR A 315 -15.47 -2.25 -12.19
C TYR A 315 -16.29 -1.41 -13.19
N GLN A 316 -17.51 -1.85 -13.51
CA GLN A 316 -18.42 -1.12 -14.39
C GLN A 316 -18.82 0.24 -13.80
N THR A 317 -19.09 0.29 -12.50
CA THR A 317 -19.38 1.54 -11.78
C THR A 317 -18.22 2.52 -11.88
N PHE A 318 -16.98 2.03 -11.74
CA PHE A 318 -15.79 2.87 -11.85
C PHE A 318 -15.67 3.48 -13.25
N ILE A 319 -15.87 2.67 -14.29
CA ILE A 319 -15.85 3.17 -15.68
C ILE A 319 -16.93 4.23 -15.88
N ARG A 320 -18.20 3.88 -15.69
CA ARG A 320 -19.35 4.73 -16.05
C ARG A 320 -19.41 6.02 -15.22
N ASN A 321 -19.13 5.93 -13.92
CA ASN A 321 -19.35 7.06 -13.01
C ASN A 321 -18.10 7.91 -12.79
N TYR A 322 -16.90 7.37 -13.04
CA TYR A 322 -15.65 8.05 -12.69
C TYR A 322 -14.73 8.31 -13.89
N LEU A 323 -14.69 7.43 -14.90
CA LEU A 323 -13.75 7.51 -16.01
C LEU A 323 -14.36 8.03 -17.30
N GLU A 324 -15.57 7.59 -17.64
CA GLU A 324 -16.28 8.05 -18.83
C GLU A 324 -16.45 9.57 -18.80
N ASN A 325 -16.17 10.24 -19.92
CA ASN A 325 -16.20 11.71 -20.09
C ASN A 325 -15.15 12.51 -19.29
N HIS A 326 -14.43 11.89 -18.35
CA HIS A 326 -13.40 12.56 -17.55
C HIS A 326 -11.97 12.13 -17.92
N PHE A 327 -11.81 10.87 -18.33
CA PHE A 327 -10.52 10.26 -18.58
C PHE A 327 -10.44 9.62 -19.96
N ILE A 328 -11.53 8.97 -20.37
CA ILE A 328 -11.65 8.24 -21.63
C ILE A 328 -12.93 8.66 -22.35
N ASN A 329 -12.96 8.48 -23.67
CA ASN A 329 -14.17 8.69 -24.46
C ASN A 329 -15.14 7.49 -24.31
N SER A 330 -16.41 7.69 -24.68
CA SER A 330 -17.48 6.69 -24.56
C SER A 330 -17.21 5.42 -25.37
N LYS A 331 -16.56 5.53 -26.54
CA LYS A 331 -16.17 4.37 -27.35
C LYS A 331 -15.19 3.47 -26.59
N LEU A 332 -14.15 4.05 -25.99
CA LEU A 332 -13.18 3.30 -25.19
C LEU A 332 -13.83 2.79 -23.90
N ALA A 333 -14.69 3.56 -23.25
CA ALA A 333 -15.44 3.10 -22.07
C ALA A 333 -16.27 1.84 -22.38
N ALA A 334 -16.97 1.79 -23.53
CA ALA A 334 -17.73 0.62 -23.96
C ALA A 334 -16.83 -0.60 -24.15
N VAL A 335 -15.65 -0.43 -24.75
CA VAL A 335 -14.65 -1.50 -24.90
C VAL A 335 -14.14 -1.98 -23.54
N LEU A 336 -13.82 -1.07 -22.61
CA LEU A 336 -13.36 -1.44 -21.27
C LEU A 336 -14.41 -2.25 -20.51
N VAL A 337 -15.69 -1.87 -20.58
CA VAL A 337 -16.79 -2.60 -19.93
C VAL A 337 -16.93 -4.02 -20.48
N GLN A 338 -16.62 -4.24 -21.75
CA GLN A 338 -16.74 -5.57 -22.37
C GLN A 338 -15.55 -6.50 -22.06
N HIS A 339 -14.44 -5.96 -21.57
CA HIS A 339 -13.17 -6.68 -21.42
C HIS A 339 -12.58 -6.54 -20.01
N SER A 340 -13.40 -6.67 -18.97
CA SER A 340 -12.94 -6.53 -17.58
C SER A 340 -11.89 -7.58 -17.21
N GLU A 341 -11.98 -8.79 -17.77
CA GLU A 341 -11.01 -9.87 -17.63
C GLU A 341 -9.63 -9.51 -18.17
N LEU A 342 -9.55 -8.71 -19.24
CA LEU A 342 -8.29 -8.29 -19.85
C LEU A 342 -7.43 -7.53 -18.84
N TYR A 343 -8.02 -6.54 -18.17
CA TYR A 343 -7.30 -5.73 -17.18
C TYR A 343 -6.94 -6.53 -15.93
N ARG A 344 -7.72 -7.56 -15.60
CA ARG A 344 -7.41 -8.47 -14.50
C ARG A 344 -6.17 -9.31 -14.83
N TYR A 345 -6.06 -9.83 -16.05
CA TYR A 345 -4.89 -10.56 -16.52
C TYR A 345 -3.64 -9.69 -16.61
N ILE A 346 -3.78 -8.45 -17.11
CA ILE A 346 -2.69 -7.47 -17.11
C ILE A 346 -2.24 -7.19 -15.68
N PHE A 347 -3.18 -6.97 -14.75
CA PHE A 347 -2.86 -6.76 -13.34
C PHE A 347 -2.02 -7.92 -12.77
N TYR A 348 -2.33 -9.18 -13.10
CA TYR A 348 -1.54 -10.32 -12.60
C TYR A 348 -0.07 -10.24 -13.03
N LEU A 349 0.20 -9.90 -14.30
CA LEU A 349 1.57 -9.75 -14.81
C LEU A 349 2.28 -8.54 -14.19
N GLU A 350 1.59 -7.41 -14.09
CA GLU A 350 2.13 -6.19 -13.46
C GLU A 350 2.40 -6.42 -11.96
N PHE A 351 1.55 -7.16 -11.25
CA PHE A 351 1.71 -7.49 -9.83
C PHE A 351 2.95 -8.38 -9.63
N ILE A 352 3.11 -9.42 -10.45
CA ILE A 352 4.32 -10.26 -10.44
C ILE A 352 5.57 -9.40 -10.66
N THR A 353 5.54 -8.54 -11.67
CA THR A 353 6.65 -7.64 -11.98
C THR A 353 7.01 -6.75 -10.79
N GLN A 354 6.01 -6.12 -10.16
CA GLN A 354 6.22 -5.28 -9.00
C GLN A 354 6.89 -6.06 -7.86
N ARG A 355 6.37 -7.26 -7.52
CA ARG A 355 6.90 -8.04 -6.39
C ARG A 355 8.32 -8.56 -6.66
N LEU A 356 8.68 -8.80 -7.92
CA LEU A 356 10.05 -9.13 -8.31
C LEU A 356 10.99 -7.93 -8.17
N VAL A 357 10.54 -6.72 -8.56
CA VAL A 357 11.32 -5.47 -8.38
C VAL A 357 11.59 -5.18 -6.90
N GLU A 358 10.64 -5.46 -6.02
CA GLU A 358 10.78 -5.28 -4.58
C GLU A 358 11.72 -6.30 -3.92
N ASN A 359 12.08 -7.39 -4.61
CA ASN A 359 12.92 -8.46 -4.09
C ASN A 359 14.22 -8.66 -4.90
N PRO A 360 15.11 -7.65 -4.98
CA PRO A 360 16.33 -7.73 -5.79
C PRO A 360 17.33 -8.78 -5.28
N LEU A 361 17.26 -9.15 -4.00
CA LEU A 361 18.16 -10.12 -3.37
C LEU A 361 17.66 -11.58 -3.47
N GLY A 362 16.46 -11.79 -4.04
CA GLY A 362 15.92 -13.12 -4.22
C GLY A 362 15.55 -13.83 -2.91
N GLU A 363 15.06 -13.09 -1.91
CA GLU A 363 14.66 -13.67 -0.63
C GLU A 363 13.49 -14.66 -0.82
N GLN A 364 13.66 -15.89 -0.31
CA GLN A 364 12.70 -16.99 -0.51
C GLN A 364 11.28 -16.67 -0.02
N LYS A 365 11.15 -15.89 1.05
CA LYS A 365 9.84 -15.50 1.61
C LYS A 365 8.97 -14.74 0.60
N TYR A 366 9.58 -13.93 -0.26
CA TYR A 366 8.84 -13.17 -1.29
C TYR A 366 8.38 -14.08 -2.42
N PHE A 367 9.21 -15.03 -2.86
CA PHE A 367 8.81 -16.02 -3.86
C PHE A 367 7.69 -16.93 -3.35
N LYS A 368 7.74 -17.32 -2.08
CA LYS A 368 6.65 -18.05 -1.43
C LYS A 368 5.36 -17.23 -1.41
N TYR A 369 5.43 -15.97 -0.97
CA TYR A 369 4.29 -15.06 -0.99
C TYR A 369 3.70 -14.91 -2.40
N LEU A 370 4.55 -14.75 -3.42
CA LEU A 370 4.11 -14.63 -4.80
C LEU A 370 3.45 -15.91 -5.32
N ALA A 371 4.01 -17.08 -5.02
CA ALA A 371 3.39 -18.36 -5.37
C ALA A 371 2.03 -18.56 -4.69
N ASP A 372 1.89 -18.15 -3.42
CA ASP A 372 0.61 -18.22 -2.71
C ASP A 372 -0.42 -17.24 -3.29
N ARG A 373 0.01 -16.04 -3.73
CA ARG A 373 -0.87 -15.11 -4.47
C ARG A 373 -1.29 -15.65 -5.84
N ILE A 374 -0.39 -16.32 -6.55
CA ILE A 374 -0.71 -16.97 -7.83
C ILE A 374 -1.74 -18.08 -7.65
N LYS A 375 -1.61 -18.93 -6.62
CA LYS A 375 -2.63 -19.94 -6.30
C LYS A 375 -3.98 -19.30 -6.04
N PHE A 376 -4.03 -18.21 -5.28
CA PHE A 376 -5.26 -17.45 -5.09
C PHE A 376 -5.85 -16.94 -6.42
N PHE A 377 -5.03 -16.38 -7.32
CA PHE A 377 -5.51 -15.95 -8.64
C PHE A 377 -6.06 -17.11 -9.46
N GLN A 378 -5.40 -18.27 -9.45
CA GLN A 378 -5.88 -19.48 -10.13
C GLN A 378 -7.24 -19.95 -9.59
N VAL A 379 -7.41 -19.99 -8.27
CA VAL A 379 -8.69 -20.32 -7.62
C VAL A 379 -9.77 -19.29 -7.96
N PHE A 380 -9.42 -18.01 -7.99
CA PHE A 380 -10.35 -16.95 -8.36
C PHE A 380 -10.83 -17.10 -9.81
N GLU A 381 -9.93 -17.34 -10.76
CA GLU A 381 -10.31 -17.57 -12.15
C GLU A 381 -11.15 -18.84 -12.31
N SER A 382 -10.77 -19.96 -11.69
CA SER A 382 -11.53 -21.22 -11.82
C SER A 382 -12.97 -21.06 -11.35
N LYS A 383 -13.20 -20.35 -10.23
CA LYS A 383 -14.55 -20.08 -9.70
C LYS A 383 -15.39 -19.19 -10.60
N ILE A 384 -14.76 -18.25 -11.33
CA ILE A 384 -15.47 -17.45 -12.34
C ILE A 384 -15.85 -18.30 -13.54
N TYR A 385 -14.95 -19.17 -14.02
CA TYR A 385 -15.19 -20.02 -15.19
C TYR A 385 -16.25 -21.11 -14.94
N GLU A 386 -16.17 -21.83 -13.82
CA GLU A 386 -17.14 -22.89 -13.43
C GLU A 386 -18.59 -22.36 -13.52
N ASN A 387 -18.82 -21.14 -13.03
CA ASN A 387 -20.16 -20.56 -13.02
C ASN A 387 -20.61 -19.97 -14.36
N LYS A 388 -19.68 -19.43 -15.18
CA LYS A 388 -20.03 -19.05 -16.56
C LYS A 388 -20.53 -20.26 -17.35
N PHE A 389 -19.90 -21.42 -17.16
CA PHE A 389 -20.32 -22.67 -17.79
C PHE A 389 -21.68 -23.16 -17.27
N ASN A 390 -21.91 -23.12 -15.95
CA ASN A 390 -23.19 -23.52 -15.35
C ASN A 390 -24.35 -22.62 -15.80
N ASN A 391 -24.16 -21.29 -15.87
CA ASN A 391 -25.20 -20.37 -16.35
C ASN A 391 -25.51 -20.59 -17.83
N TYR A 392 -24.49 -20.85 -18.66
CA TYR A 392 -24.69 -21.18 -20.07
C TYR A 392 -25.52 -22.47 -20.26
N LEU A 393 -25.32 -23.49 -19.41
CA LEU A 393 -26.13 -24.71 -19.48
C LEU A 393 -27.59 -24.46 -19.06
N VAL A 394 -27.83 -23.59 -18.08
CA VAL A 394 -29.20 -23.27 -17.62
C VAL A 394 -29.96 -22.41 -18.62
N GLU A 395 -29.31 -21.50 -19.34
CA GLU A 395 -29.95 -20.66 -20.37
C GLU A 395 -30.26 -21.42 -21.67
N ASN A 396 -29.66 -22.60 -21.87
CA ASN A 396 -29.84 -23.44 -23.07
C ASN A 396 -30.70 -24.70 -22.81
N ILE A 397 -31.34 -24.79 -21.63
CA ILE A 397 -32.41 -25.74 -21.30
C ILE A 397 -33.72 -24.96 -21.29
#